data_AF-A0A9W6IUQ5-F1
#
_entry.id   AF-A0A9W6IUQ5-F1
#
_cell.length_a   1.000
_cell.length_b   1.000
_cell.length_c   1.000
_cell.angle_alpha   90.00
_cell.angle_beta   90.00
_cell.angle_gamma   90.00
#
_symmetry.space_group_name_H-M   'P 1'
#
loop_
_entity.id
_entity.type
_entity.pdbx_description
1 polymer ?
#
loop_
_entity_poly.entity_id
_entity_poly.type
_entity_poly.pdbx_seq_one_letter_code
_entity_poly.pdbx_strand_id
1 'polypeptide(L)'
;MNIVAASRLLRAAVFAGMALGASVAPAWAQEQPSAAVEQTGDVEPKQVPLNGKLVESFLAAWPEFDKLREKLAAQNPQTKAQENSTDQPESDEAEVGEAEDPIGALASYLDKPEAKAEIDAILKKHQFATYSDWADVAQSVLLAFGASDPEGGDTDLAEEKKKVQAEIQNDAALSEDEKQAALKDLDEQFAALESFQPLPGNVEAVKPYVAKIKALFGEDEN
;
A
#
# COMPACT_ATOMS: atom_id res chain seq x y z
N MET A 1 53.49 -1.45 -0.13
CA MET A 1 54.04 -2.82 -0.02
C MET A 1 52.92 -3.78 -0.46
N ASN A 2 53.19 -4.56 -1.52
CA ASN A 2 52.44 -5.71 -2.11
C ASN A 2 50.99 -5.44 -2.58
N ILE A 3 50.62 -5.32 -3.87
CA ILE A 3 50.76 -6.19 -5.07
C ILE A 3 50.16 -7.60 -4.91
N VAL A 4 49.13 -7.90 -5.73
CA VAL A 4 48.90 -9.08 -6.62
C VAL A 4 47.40 -9.02 -7.03
N ALA A 5 46.99 -8.57 -8.23
CA ALA A 5 47.09 -9.17 -9.57
C ALA A 5 46.36 -10.52 -9.73
N ALA A 6 45.28 -10.56 -10.54
CA ALA A 6 45.00 -11.67 -11.46
C ALA A 6 43.80 -11.36 -12.37
N SER A 7 44.10 -10.84 -13.55
CA SER A 7 43.24 -10.93 -14.73
C SER A 7 43.13 -12.37 -15.22
N ARG A 8 41.97 -12.76 -15.75
CA ARG A 8 41.88 -13.78 -16.81
C ARG A 8 40.89 -13.34 -17.89
N LEU A 9 41.50 -12.99 -19.02
CA LEU A 9 40.94 -12.91 -20.37
C LEU A 9 40.43 -14.29 -20.85
N LEU A 10 39.75 -14.25 -22.01
CA LEU A 10 39.40 -15.28 -23.01
C LEU A 10 37.90 -15.63 -23.04
N ARG A 11 37.18 -15.63 -24.18
CA ARG A 11 37.47 -15.40 -25.61
C ARG A 11 36.21 -14.89 -26.30
N ALA A 12 36.40 -13.99 -27.26
CA ALA A 12 35.48 -13.82 -28.36
C ALA A 12 35.36 -15.12 -29.17
N ALA A 13 34.14 -15.47 -29.56
CA ALA A 13 33.89 -16.31 -30.73
C ALA A 13 32.84 -15.60 -31.58
N VAL A 14 33.33 -14.79 -32.53
CA VAL A 14 32.59 -14.41 -33.72
C VAL A 14 32.57 -15.62 -34.62
N PHE A 15 31.39 -16.13 -34.94
CA PHE A 15 31.17 -16.92 -36.16
C PHE A 15 30.11 -16.22 -36.99
N ALA A 16 30.57 -15.56 -38.05
CA ALA A 16 29.76 -15.24 -39.20
C ALA A 16 29.47 -16.53 -39.98
N GLY A 17 28.19 -16.80 -40.22
CA GLY A 17 27.72 -17.90 -41.05
C GLY A 17 26.39 -17.52 -41.68
N MET A 18 26.45 -16.85 -42.83
CA MET A 18 25.30 -16.56 -43.68
C MET A 18 24.99 -17.83 -44.49
N ALA A 19 23.86 -18.47 -44.22
CA ALA A 19 23.30 -19.52 -45.06
C ALA A 19 21.82 -19.19 -45.34
N LEU A 20 21.53 -18.91 -46.61
CA LEU A 20 20.17 -18.88 -47.16
C LEU A 20 19.63 -20.31 -47.15
N GLY A 21 18.64 -20.56 -46.30
CA GLY A 21 17.87 -21.80 -46.28
C GLY A 21 16.47 -21.49 -45.78
N ALA A 22 15.48 -21.58 -46.67
CA ALA A 22 14.08 -21.48 -46.30
C ALA A 22 13.70 -22.68 -45.42
N SER A 23 13.51 -22.43 -44.12
CA SER A 23 12.83 -23.33 -43.21
C SER A 23 11.63 -22.58 -42.62
N VAL A 24 10.45 -23.06 -43.00
CA VAL A 24 9.15 -22.78 -42.39
C VAL A 24 9.27 -22.78 -40.86
N ALA A 25 9.04 -21.61 -40.24
CA ALA A 25 8.87 -21.51 -38.80
C ALA A 25 7.62 -22.29 -38.38
N PRO A 26 7.69 -23.24 -37.42
CA PRO A 26 6.48 -23.74 -36.80
C PRO A 26 5.81 -22.59 -36.04
N ALA A 27 4.54 -22.38 -36.34
CA ALA A 27 3.65 -21.37 -35.78
C ALA A 27 3.31 -21.65 -34.30
N TRP A 28 4.30 -21.71 -33.43
CA TRP A 28 4.13 -21.80 -31.96
C TRP A 28 5.33 -21.14 -31.28
N ALA A 29 5.65 -19.91 -31.67
CA ALA A 29 6.33 -19.00 -30.76
C ALA A 29 5.27 -18.53 -29.75
N GLN A 30 5.03 -19.35 -28.73
CA GLN A 30 4.42 -18.85 -27.50
C GLN A 30 5.35 -17.75 -27.00
N GLU A 31 4.90 -16.50 -27.10
CA GLU A 31 5.32 -15.45 -26.18
C GLU A 31 5.11 -16.03 -24.79
N GLN A 32 6.21 -16.48 -24.15
CA GLN A 32 6.20 -16.73 -22.73
C GLN A 32 5.79 -15.40 -22.09
N PRO A 33 4.66 -15.32 -21.38
CA PRO A 33 4.45 -14.16 -20.53
C PRO A 33 5.65 -14.10 -19.61
N SER A 34 6.36 -12.97 -19.66
CA SER A 34 7.38 -12.63 -18.68
C SER A 34 6.69 -12.81 -17.33
N ALA A 35 7.14 -13.81 -16.57
CA ALA A 35 6.75 -13.94 -15.18
C ALA A 35 7.21 -12.64 -14.52
N ALA A 36 6.25 -11.75 -14.29
CA ALA A 36 6.45 -10.60 -13.44
C ALA A 36 6.98 -11.17 -12.12
N VAL A 37 8.20 -10.77 -11.80
CA VAL A 37 8.77 -10.99 -10.48
C VAL A 37 7.85 -10.23 -9.53
N GLU A 38 6.92 -10.93 -8.87
CA GLU A 38 6.22 -10.39 -7.72
C GLU A 38 7.30 -10.11 -6.67
N GLN A 39 7.71 -8.85 -6.61
CA GLN A 39 8.58 -8.38 -5.54
C GLN A 39 7.73 -8.37 -4.26
N THR A 40 7.90 -9.40 -3.45
CA THR A 40 7.44 -9.46 -2.06
C THR A 40 8.34 -8.60 -1.19
N GLY A 41 8.30 -7.29 -1.36
CA GLY A 41 9.02 -6.36 -0.51
C GLY A 41 8.17 -5.12 -0.30
N ASP A 42 7.72 -4.89 0.93
CA ASP A 42 7.18 -3.64 1.49
C ASP A 42 6.71 -2.60 0.47
N VAL A 43 5.78 -2.96 -0.42
CA VAL A 43 5.12 -1.97 -1.28
C VAL A 43 3.94 -1.50 -0.46
N GLU A 44 4.13 -0.40 0.24
CA GLU A 44 3.06 0.32 0.91
C GLU A 44 1.92 0.57 -0.11
N PRO A 45 0.67 0.23 0.24
CA PRO A 45 -0.45 0.40 -0.67
C PRO A 45 -0.55 1.85 -1.14
N LYS A 46 -0.69 2.05 -2.44
CA LYS A 46 -0.88 3.38 -3.02
C LYS A 46 -2.35 3.67 -3.25
N GLN A 47 -2.71 4.94 -3.32
CA GLN A 47 -4.07 5.32 -3.68
C GLN A 47 -4.35 5.11 -5.17
N VAL A 48 -5.60 4.77 -5.50
CA VAL A 48 -6.15 4.65 -6.84
C VAL A 48 -7.49 5.39 -6.95
N PRO A 49 -7.86 5.90 -8.14
CA PRO A 49 -9.18 6.46 -8.36
C PRO A 49 -10.27 5.41 -8.14
N LEU A 50 -11.20 5.71 -7.25
CA LEU A 50 -12.32 4.83 -6.92
C LEU A 50 -13.50 5.03 -7.86
N ASN A 51 -14.23 3.94 -8.05
CA ASN A 51 -15.57 3.95 -8.62
C ASN A 51 -16.43 2.93 -7.86
N GLY A 52 -17.75 3.01 -8.02
CA GLY A 52 -18.67 2.14 -7.27
C GLY A 52 -18.37 0.65 -7.40
N LYS A 53 -17.91 0.17 -8.57
CA LYS A 53 -17.56 -1.23 -8.78
C LYS A 53 -16.36 -1.65 -7.93
N LEU A 54 -15.32 -0.81 -7.84
CA LEU A 54 -14.15 -1.11 -7.01
C LEU A 54 -14.50 -1.15 -5.52
N VAL A 55 -15.32 -0.19 -5.06
CA VAL A 55 -15.81 -0.17 -3.67
C VAL A 55 -16.65 -1.42 -3.38
N GLU A 56 -17.54 -1.81 -4.28
CA GLU A 56 -18.35 -3.04 -4.15
C GLU A 56 -17.51 -4.32 -4.15
N SER A 57 -16.53 -4.44 -5.05
CA SER A 57 -15.60 -5.56 -5.08
C SER A 57 -14.79 -5.67 -3.78
N PHE A 58 -14.34 -4.54 -3.23
CA PHE A 58 -13.64 -4.51 -1.94
C PHE A 58 -14.54 -5.00 -0.80
N LEU A 59 -15.75 -4.45 -0.67
CA LEU A 59 -16.72 -4.83 0.36
C LEU A 59 -17.10 -6.32 0.28
N ALA A 60 -17.21 -6.86 -0.93
CA ALA A 60 -17.54 -8.26 -1.15
C ALA A 60 -16.37 -9.21 -0.82
N ALA A 61 -15.14 -8.78 -1.06
CA ALA A 61 -13.94 -9.55 -0.76
C ALA A 61 -13.62 -9.59 0.75
N TRP A 62 -13.88 -8.49 1.46
CA TRP A 62 -13.56 -8.32 2.87
C TRP A 62 -13.91 -9.51 3.78
N PRO A 63 -15.17 -9.98 3.85
CA PRO A 63 -15.54 -11.06 4.77
C PRO A 63 -14.94 -12.43 4.40
N GLU A 64 -14.49 -12.63 3.16
CA GLU A 64 -13.79 -13.86 2.76
C GLU A 64 -12.32 -13.81 3.19
N PHE A 65 -11.69 -12.65 3.04
CA PHE A 65 -10.35 -12.40 3.53
C PHE A 65 -10.27 -12.49 5.05
N ASP A 66 -11.25 -11.93 5.75
CA ASP A 66 -11.33 -12.00 7.20
C ASP A 66 -11.38 -13.46 7.71
N LYS A 67 -12.28 -14.28 7.16
CA LYS A 67 -12.37 -15.72 7.44
C LYS A 67 -11.08 -16.47 7.09
N LEU A 68 -10.42 -16.08 6.01
CA LEU A 68 -9.14 -16.68 5.63
C LEU A 68 -8.06 -16.36 6.66
N ARG A 69 -7.98 -15.11 7.15
CA ARG A 69 -7.05 -14.73 8.23
C ARG A 69 -7.30 -15.54 9.49
N GLU A 70 -8.55 -15.67 9.95
CA GLU A 70 -8.90 -16.48 11.12
C GLU A 70 -8.43 -17.94 10.96
N LYS A 71 -8.69 -18.53 9.79
CA LYS A 71 -8.26 -19.89 9.46
C LYS A 71 -6.73 -20.03 9.48
N LEU A 72 -6.01 -19.09 8.87
CA LEU A 72 -4.54 -19.12 8.78
C LEU A 72 -3.88 -18.88 10.15
N ALA A 73 -4.44 -18.01 10.99
CA ALA A 73 -4.01 -17.77 12.36
C ALA A 73 -4.25 -18.99 13.26
N ALA A 74 -5.39 -19.68 13.12
CA ALA A 74 -5.68 -20.91 13.86
C ALA A 74 -4.70 -22.06 13.53
N GLN A 75 -4.16 -22.08 12.31
CA GLN A 75 -3.20 -23.08 11.86
C GLN A 75 -1.75 -22.79 12.31
N ASN A 76 -1.46 -21.55 12.71
CA ASN A 76 -0.13 -21.12 13.14
C ASN A 76 -0.21 -20.38 14.49
N PRO A 77 -0.51 -21.06 15.62
CA PRO A 77 -0.74 -20.40 16.91
C PRO A 77 0.44 -19.60 17.47
N GLN A 78 1.62 -19.62 16.83
CA GLN A 78 2.73 -18.72 17.15
C GLN A 78 2.50 -17.27 16.68
N THR A 79 1.60 -17.00 15.73
CA THR A 79 1.20 -15.61 15.39
C THR A 79 0.35 -14.97 16.50
N LYS A 80 -0.38 -15.79 17.28
CA LYS A 80 -1.08 -15.30 18.50
C LYS A 80 -0.14 -14.85 19.62
N ALA A 81 1.14 -15.24 19.60
CA ALA A 81 2.10 -14.80 20.61
C ALA A 81 2.59 -13.35 20.39
N GLN A 82 2.36 -12.79 19.21
CA GLN A 82 2.60 -11.37 18.93
C GLN A 82 1.33 -10.52 19.16
N GLU A 83 0.20 -11.13 19.51
CA GLU A 83 -1.01 -10.44 20.01
C GLU A 83 -0.92 -10.16 21.53
N ASN A 84 0.09 -10.68 22.24
CA ASN A 84 0.23 -10.52 23.70
C ASN A 84 1.70 -10.42 24.16
N SER A 85 2.50 -9.58 23.50
CA SER A 85 3.78 -9.13 24.05
C SER A 85 3.62 -7.74 24.66
N THR A 86 3.01 -7.71 25.84
CA THR A 86 2.99 -6.58 26.79
C THR A 86 4.37 -6.35 27.44
N ASP A 87 5.43 -6.34 26.63
CA ASP A 87 6.82 -6.11 27.08
C ASP A 87 7.55 -5.14 26.13
N GLN A 88 6.80 -4.27 25.45
CA GLN A 88 7.33 -3.01 24.96
C GLN A 88 7.11 -1.98 26.09
N PRO A 89 8.15 -1.32 26.61
CA PRO A 89 7.94 -0.27 27.59
C PRO A 89 7.05 0.80 26.94
N GLU A 90 5.89 1.04 27.54
CA GLU A 90 5.01 2.17 27.23
C GLU A 90 5.89 3.43 27.15
N SER A 91 6.22 3.87 25.94
CA SER A 91 6.60 5.25 25.73
C SER A 91 5.32 6.06 25.84
N ASP A 92 5.29 7.01 26.78
CA ASP A 92 4.16 7.88 27.15
C ASP A 92 3.64 8.82 26.02
N GLU A 93 3.77 8.43 24.75
CA GLU A 93 3.06 9.04 23.63
C GLU A 93 1.98 8.05 23.21
N ALA A 94 0.72 8.40 23.49
CA ALA A 94 -0.43 7.60 23.11
C ALA A 94 -0.40 7.29 21.61
N GLU A 95 0.06 6.08 21.28
CA GLU A 95 -0.15 5.45 19.98
C GLU A 95 -1.65 5.26 19.84
N VAL A 96 -2.26 6.20 19.11
CA VAL A 96 -3.65 6.17 18.68
C VAL A 96 -3.90 4.77 18.14
N GLY A 97 -4.76 4.01 18.82
CA GLY A 97 -4.85 2.56 18.68
C GLY A 97 -4.71 2.11 17.23
N GLU A 98 -3.61 1.40 16.94
CA GLU A 98 -3.46 0.67 15.71
C GLU A 98 -4.56 -0.40 15.69
N ALA A 99 -5.71 -0.05 15.12
CA ALA A 99 -6.60 -1.05 14.56
C ALA A 99 -5.70 -1.92 13.68
N GLU A 100 -5.51 -3.19 14.06
CA GLU A 100 -4.67 -4.14 13.34
C GLU A 100 -4.83 -3.90 11.84
N ASP A 101 -3.79 -3.42 11.14
CA ASP A 101 -3.90 -3.09 9.71
C ASP A 101 -4.46 -4.31 8.98
N PRO A 102 -5.77 -4.33 8.67
CA PRO A 102 -6.39 -5.58 8.34
C PRO A 102 -6.11 -5.93 6.88
N ILE A 103 -5.62 -4.93 6.13
CA ILE A 103 -5.00 -5.07 4.82
C ILE A 103 -3.63 -5.71 5.03
N GLY A 104 -2.70 -5.08 5.76
CA GLY A 104 -1.32 -5.57 5.96
C GLY A 104 -1.21 -6.99 6.54
N ALA A 105 -2.14 -7.41 7.41
CA ALA A 105 -2.14 -8.73 8.03
C ALA A 105 -2.06 -9.91 7.03
N LEU A 106 -2.71 -9.80 5.87
CA LEU A 106 -2.69 -10.85 4.83
C LEU A 106 -1.36 -10.92 4.07
N ALA A 107 -0.62 -9.82 3.97
CA ALA A 107 0.64 -9.77 3.25
C ALA A 107 1.66 -10.76 3.82
N SER A 108 1.64 -10.97 5.14
CA SER A 108 2.48 -11.92 5.86
C SER A 108 2.28 -13.40 5.48
N TYR A 109 1.22 -13.71 4.73
CA TYR A 109 0.91 -15.07 4.27
C TYR A 109 1.18 -15.28 2.77
N LEU A 110 1.58 -14.24 2.02
CA LEU A 110 1.80 -14.33 0.57
C LEU A 110 3.01 -15.20 0.18
N ASP A 111 3.95 -15.42 1.10
CA ASP A 111 5.11 -16.29 0.92
C ASP A 111 4.78 -17.79 1.12
N LYS A 112 3.61 -18.11 1.68
CA LYS A 112 3.14 -19.48 1.92
C LYS A 112 2.32 -19.97 0.71
N PRO A 113 2.74 -21.03 -0.01
CA PRO A 113 2.09 -21.46 -1.25
C PRO A 113 0.60 -21.77 -1.11
N GLU A 114 0.20 -22.45 -0.02
CA GLU A 114 -1.19 -22.81 0.24
C GLU A 114 -2.04 -21.57 0.54
N ALA A 115 -1.52 -20.64 1.34
CA ALA A 115 -2.23 -19.41 1.67
C ALA A 115 -2.34 -18.48 0.45
N LYS A 116 -1.26 -18.34 -0.34
CA LYS A 116 -1.27 -17.58 -1.60
C LYS A 116 -2.32 -18.12 -2.58
N ALA A 117 -2.46 -19.44 -2.72
CA ALA A 117 -3.47 -20.02 -3.60
C ALA A 117 -4.91 -19.68 -3.16
N GLU A 118 -5.18 -19.65 -1.86
CA GLU A 118 -6.49 -19.24 -1.31
C GLU A 118 -6.73 -17.72 -1.48
N ILE A 119 -5.70 -16.90 -1.27
CA ILE A 119 -5.75 -15.45 -1.51
C ILE A 119 -6.05 -15.16 -2.99
N ASP A 120 -5.31 -15.77 -3.92
CA ASP A 120 -5.50 -15.60 -5.36
C ASP A 120 -6.90 -16.03 -5.83
N ALA A 121 -7.48 -17.05 -5.19
CA ALA A 121 -8.85 -17.49 -5.48
C ALA A 121 -9.89 -16.44 -5.08
N ILE A 122 -9.74 -15.80 -3.91
CA ILE A 122 -10.61 -14.71 -3.46
C ILE A 122 -10.44 -13.48 -4.37
N LEU A 123 -9.21 -13.09 -4.68
CA LEU A 123 -8.92 -11.96 -5.58
C LEU A 123 -9.60 -12.14 -6.93
N LYS A 124 -9.41 -13.31 -7.56
CA LYS A 124 -10.02 -13.63 -8.85
C LYS A 124 -11.55 -13.61 -8.81
N LYS A 125 -12.15 -14.12 -7.73
CA LYS A 125 -13.61 -14.12 -7.53
C LYS A 125 -14.17 -12.69 -7.52
N HIS A 126 -13.43 -11.74 -6.93
CA HIS A 126 -13.83 -10.33 -6.79
C HIS A 126 -13.23 -9.40 -7.84
N GLN A 127 -12.60 -9.96 -8.87
CA GLN A 127 -12.03 -9.28 -10.04
C GLN A 127 -10.82 -8.39 -9.73
N PHE A 128 -10.05 -8.71 -8.69
CA PHE A 128 -8.71 -8.18 -8.47
C PHE A 128 -7.69 -9.07 -9.18
N ALA A 129 -6.72 -8.46 -9.88
CA ALA A 129 -5.72 -9.22 -10.61
C ALA A 129 -4.59 -9.70 -9.66
N THR A 130 -4.22 -8.86 -8.70
CA THR A 130 -3.20 -9.14 -7.70
C THR A 130 -3.62 -8.68 -6.30
N TYR A 131 -2.89 -9.14 -5.29
CA TYR A 131 -3.05 -8.65 -3.92
C TYR A 131 -2.76 -7.14 -3.83
N SER A 132 -1.75 -6.66 -4.56
CA SER A 132 -1.42 -5.23 -4.62
C SER A 132 -2.59 -4.41 -5.14
N ASP A 133 -3.31 -4.87 -6.17
CA ASP A 133 -4.47 -4.14 -6.69
C ASP A 133 -5.60 -4.04 -5.66
N TRP A 134 -5.80 -5.11 -4.88
CA TRP A 134 -6.77 -5.11 -3.79
C TRP A 134 -6.35 -4.18 -2.65
N ALA A 135 -5.07 -4.23 -2.25
CA ALA A 135 -4.52 -3.39 -1.19
C ALA A 135 -4.59 -1.90 -1.55
N ASP A 136 -4.26 -1.53 -2.78
CA ASP A 136 -4.38 -0.15 -3.29
C ASP A 136 -5.82 0.37 -3.22
N VAL A 137 -6.79 -0.48 -3.61
CA VAL A 137 -8.22 -0.14 -3.51
C VAL A 137 -8.66 -0.04 -2.05
N ALA A 138 -8.21 -0.96 -1.20
CA ALA A 138 -8.55 -0.97 0.22
C ALA A 138 -8.04 0.30 0.92
N GLN A 139 -6.78 0.68 0.70
CA GLN A 139 -6.20 1.94 1.20
C GLN A 139 -7.01 3.16 0.76
N SER A 140 -7.34 3.22 -0.53
CA SER A 140 -8.14 4.31 -1.08
C SER A 140 -9.54 4.39 -0.47
N VAL A 141 -10.18 3.25 -0.22
CA VAL A 141 -11.52 3.17 0.40
C VAL A 141 -11.46 3.62 1.85
N LEU A 142 -10.47 3.18 2.62
CA LEU A 142 -10.35 3.51 4.04
C LEU A 142 -10.03 4.99 4.27
N LEU A 143 -9.11 5.57 3.49
CA LEU A 143 -8.82 7.01 3.56
C LEU A 143 -10.07 7.83 3.21
N ALA A 144 -10.76 7.48 2.11
CA ALA A 144 -11.98 8.17 1.70
C ALA A 144 -13.13 7.99 2.70
N PHE A 145 -13.22 6.84 3.37
CA PHE A 145 -14.18 6.58 4.43
C PHE A 145 -13.90 7.45 5.67
N GLY A 146 -12.64 7.52 6.12
CA GLY A 146 -12.25 8.38 7.24
C GLY A 146 -12.58 9.85 6.99
N ALA A 147 -12.28 10.35 5.79
CA ALA A 147 -12.64 11.71 5.38
C ALA A 147 -14.15 11.92 5.14
N SER A 148 -14.95 10.84 5.07
CA SER A 148 -16.42 10.94 4.97
C SER A 148 -17.08 11.07 6.35
N ASP A 149 -16.36 10.85 7.45
CA ASP A 149 -16.86 11.02 8.81
C ASP A 149 -16.89 12.51 9.17
N PRO A 150 -18.04 13.08 9.58
CA PRO A 150 -18.11 14.47 10.03
C PRO A 150 -17.24 14.79 11.26
N GLU A 151 -16.84 13.79 12.06
CA GLU A 151 -15.86 13.95 13.15
C GLU A 151 -14.42 13.78 12.67
N GLY A 152 -14.22 13.14 11.50
CA GLY A 152 -12.93 12.74 10.91
C GLY A 152 -12.21 13.79 10.06
N GLY A 153 -12.59 15.07 10.15
CA GLY A 153 -11.77 16.16 9.64
C GLY A 153 -12.07 16.57 8.20
N ASP A 154 -13.08 17.44 8.04
CA ASP A 154 -13.15 18.38 6.92
C ASP A 154 -12.18 19.56 7.17
N THR A 155 -10.93 19.24 7.52
CA THR A 155 -9.90 20.26 7.72
C THR A 155 -9.39 20.64 6.34
N ASP A 156 -9.67 21.88 5.91
CA ASP A 156 -9.05 22.46 4.73
C ASP A 156 -7.56 22.67 5.02
N LEU A 157 -6.76 21.63 4.79
CA LEU A 157 -5.30 21.64 4.98
C LEU A 157 -4.65 22.77 4.18
N ALA A 158 -5.22 23.16 3.03
CA ALA A 158 -4.69 24.25 2.24
C ALA A 158 -4.96 25.61 2.89
N GLU A 159 -6.11 25.80 3.53
CA GLU A 159 -6.39 26.97 4.35
C GLU A 159 -5.50 27.02 5.59
N GLU A 160 -5.34 25.89 6.29
CA GLU A 160 -4.51 25.80 7.48
C GLU A 160 -3.03 26.07 7.17
N LYS A 161 -2.51 25.49 6.08
CA LYS A 161 -1.15 25.77 5.60
C LYS A 161 -0.95 27.25 5.33
N LYS A 162 -1.90 27.91 4.64
CA LYS A 162 -1.81 29.36 4.36
C LYS A 162 -1.82 30.19 5.64
N LYS A 163 -2.61 29.80 6.64
CA LYS A 163 -2.65 30.48 7.94
C LYS A 163 -1.28 30.40 8.62
N VAL A 164 -0.70 29.21 8.71
CA VAL A 164 0.63 29.02 9.35
C VAL A 164 1.74 29.72 8.56
N GLN A 165 1.70 29.70 7.22
CA GLN A 165 2.63 30.47 6.39
C GLN A 165 2.57 31.97 6.69
N ALA A 166 1.37 32.53 6.85
CA ALA A 166 1.20 33.93 7.18
C ALA A 166 1.71 34.26 8.60
N GLU A 167 1.52 33.35 9.56
CA GLU A 167 2.06 33.49 10.92
C GLU A 167 3.61 33.54 10.90
N ILE A 168 4.27 32.61 10.20
CA ILE A 168 5.73 32.59 10.05
C ILE A 168 6.24 33.86 9.37
N GLN A 169 5.59 34.30 8.29
CA GLN A 169 6.01 35.48 7.54
C GLN A 169 5.91 36.76 8.37
N ASN A 170 4.89 36.87 9.22
CA ASN A 170 4.65 38.05 10.06
C ASN A 170 5.37 38.02 11.40
N ASP A 171 5.99 36.90 11.79
CA ASP A 171 6.73 36.83 13.04
C ASP A 171 8.00 37.70 12.98
N ALA A 172 8.06 38.74 13.82
CA ALA A 172 9.20 39.64 13.89
C ALA A 172 10.36 39.07 14.74
N ALA A 173 10.14 37.99 15.49
CA ALA A 173 11.17 37.32 16.27
C ALA A 173 12.08 36.42 15.42
N LEU A 174 11.60 35.98 14.25
CA LEU A 174 12.37 35.17 13.30
C LEU A 174 13.17 36.05 12.35
N SER A 175 14.44 35.70 12.16
CA SER A 175 15.25 36.19 11.05
C SER A 175 14.75 35.66 9.70
N GLU A 176 15.20 36.26 8.60
CA GLU A 176 14.82 35.82 7.26
C GLU A 176 15.21 34.35 6.99
N ASP A 177 16.41 33.96 7.43
CA ASP A 177 16.89 32.58 7.27
C ASP A 177 16.05 31.59 8.09
N GLU A 178 15.64 31.95 9.31
CA GLU A 178 14.76 31.13 10.15
C GLU A 178 13.36 31.01 9.56
N LYS A 179 12.81 32.08 8.98
CA LYS A 179 11.53 32.03 8.28
C LYS A 179 11.59 31.11 7.08
N GLN A 180 12.66 31.19 6.30
CA GLN A 180 12.82 30.33 5.12
C GLN A 180 12.93 28.86 5.52
N ALA A 181 13.68 28.54 6.59
CA ALA A 181 13.76 27.19 7.14
C ALA A 181 12.39 26.69 7.63
N ALA A 182 11.68 27.49 8.43
CA ALA A 182 10.35 27.14 8.93
C ALA A 182 9.32 26.93 7.82
N LEU A 183 9.34 27.74 6.76
CA LEU A 183 8.47 27.56 5.60
C LEU A 183 8.78 26.27 4.83
N LYS A 184 10.06 25.91 4.71
CA LYS A 184 10.47 24.65 4.08
C LYS A 184 9.99 23.45 4.89
N ASP A 185 10.19 23.48 6.20
CA ASP A 185 9.75 22.40 7.11
C ASP A 185 8.22 22.30 7.12
N LEU A 186 7.51 23.43 7.05
CA LEU A 186 6.06 23.46 6.91
C LEU A 186 5.61 22.82 5.58
N ASP A 187 6.29 23.12 4.48
CA ASP A 187 5.98 22.52 3.17
C ASP A 187 6.15 20.99 3.20
N GLU A 188 7.22 20.49 3.83
CA GLU A 188 7.47 19.05 3.96
C GLU A 188 6.42 18.36 4.85
N GLN A 189 6.06 18.97 5.99
CA GLN A 189 5.00 18.45 6.87
C GLN A 189 3.64 18.38 6.17
N PHE A 190 3.23 19.45 5.50
CA PHE A 190 1.95 19.47 4.81
C PHE A 190 1.94 18.55 3.58
N ALA A 191 3.07 18.38 2.88
CA ALA A 191 3.17 17.40 1.80
C ALA A 191 2.98 15.96 2.32
N ALA A 192 3.49 15.64 3.51
CA ALA A 192 3.24 14.36 4.16
C ALA A 192 1.75 14.22 4.54
N LEU A 193 1.12 15.24 5.13
CA LEU A 193 -0.31 15.21 5.45
C LEU A 193 -1.20 15.08 4.20
N GLU A 194 -0.88 15.80 3.13
CA GLU A 194 -1.57 15.73 1.83
C GLU A 194 -1.51 14.32 1.23
N SER A 195 -0.45 13.55 1.48
CA SER A 195 -0.33 12.17 1.01
C SER A 195 -1.36 11.21 1.62
N PHE A 196 -1.90 11.57 2.80
CA PHE A 196 -2.98 10.84 3.46
C PHE A 196 -4.37 11.38 3.09
N GLN A 197 -4.47 12.47 2.34
CA GLN A 197 -5.77 12.92 1.83
C GLN A 197 -6.27 11.98 0.73
N PRO A 198 -7.57 11.66 0.69
CA PRO A 198 -8.14 10.89 -0.40
C PRO A 198 -7.93 11.59 -1.75
N LEU A 199 -7.65 10.81 -2.81
CA LEU A 199 -7.65 11.37 -4.17
C LEU A 199 -8.98 12.05 -4.51
N PRO A 200 -8.96 13.12 -5.34
CA PRO A 200 -10.18 13.79 -5.77
C PRO A 200 -11.22 12.83 -6.37
N GLY A 201 -12.46 12.89 -5.89
CA GLY A 201 -13.55 12.01 -6.33
C GLY A 201 -13.71 10.73 -5.50
N ASN A 202 -12.71 10.33 -4.70
CA ASN A 202 -12.78 9.09 -3.93
C ASN A 202 -13.80 9.18 -2.78
N VAL A 203 -13.90 10.33 -2.11
CA VAL A 203 -14.91 10.58 -1.07
C VAL A 203 -16.31 10.44 -1.65
N GLU A 204 -16.56 11.01 -2.83
CA GLU A 204 -17.84 10.91 -3.53
C GLU A 204 -18.15 9.47 -3.95
N ALA A 205 -17.14 8.71 -4.38
CA ALA A 205 -17.29 7.31 -4.75
C ALA A 205 -17.63 6.42 -3.54
N VAL A 206 -17.09 6.73 -2.35
CA VAL A 206 -17.30 5.98 -1.11
C VAL A 206 -18.60 6.36 -0.40
N LYS A 207 -19.06 7.61 -0.53
CA LYS A 207 -20.25 8.15 0.15
C LYS A 207 -21.49 7.23 0.15
N PRO A 208 -21.87 6.55 -0.96
CA PRO A 208 -23.03 5.65 -0.96
C PRO A 208 -22.86 4.37 -0.13
N TYR A 209 -21.63 4.06 0.26
CA TYR A 209 -21.22 2.81 0.91
C TYR A 209 -20.80 2.99 2.37
N VAL A 210 -20.71 4.23 2.88
CA VAL A 210 -20.27 4.56 4.25
C VAL A 210 -20.95 3.68 5.31
N ALA A 211 -22.27 3.51 5.25
CA ALA A 211 -22.98 2.66 6.21
C ALA A 211 -22.56 1.18 6.16
N LYS A 212 -22.24 0.67 4.96
CA LYS A 212 -21.76 -0.72 4.79
C LYS A 212 -20.32 -0.86 5.28
N ILE A 213 -19.48 0.14 5.01
CA ILE A 213 -18.09 0.17 5.48
C ILE A 213 -18.09 0.24 7.01
N LYS A 214 -18.87 1.12 7.61
CA LYS A 214 -19.03 1.19 9.08
C LYS A 214 -19.50 -0.13 9.68
N ALA A 215 -20.38 -0.88 9.02
CA ALA A 215 -20.80 -2.20 9.50
C ALA A 215 -19.72 -3.30 9.37
N LEU A 216 -18.65 -3.08 8.60
CA LEU A 216 -17.52 -4.01 8.49
C LEU A 216 -16.40 -3.70 9.48
N PHE A 217 -16.22 -2.43 9.86
CA PHE A 217 -15.08 -1.95 10.66
C PHE A 217 -15.47 -1.39 12.02
N GLY A 218 -16.73 -0.98 12.20
CA GLY A 218 -17.23 -0.55 13.49
C GLY A 218 -17.42 -1.77 14.38
N GLU A 219 -16.85 -1.71 15.57
CA GLU A 219 -17.24 -2.61 16.65
C GLU A 219 -18.77 -2.60 16.75
N ASP A 220 -19.38 -3.78 16.88
CA ASP A 220 -20.76 -3.88 17.29
C ASP A 220 -20.88 -3.16 18.65
N GLU A 221 -21.25 -1.87 18.64
CA GLU A 221 -21.61 -1.14 19.86
C GLU A 221 -22.85 -1.84 20.43
N ASN A 222 -22.63 -2.80 21.31
CA ASN A 222 -23.68 -3.42 22.11
C ASN A 222 -23.19 -3.76 23.52
#